data_AF-A0A3C0Q2P4-F1
#
_entry.id   AF-A0A3C0Q2P4-F1
#
_cell.length_a   1.000
_cell.length_b   1.000
_cell.length_c   1.000
_cell.angle_alpha   90.00
_cell.angle_beta   90.00
_cell.angle_gamma   90.00
#
_symmetry.space_group_name_H-M   'P 1'
#
loop_
_entity.id
_entity.type
_entity.pdbx_description
1 polymer ?
#
loop_
_entity_poly.entity_id
_entity_poly.type
_entity_poly.pdbx_seq_one_letter_code
_entity_poly.pdbx_strand_id
1 'polypeptide(L)'
;MLSVEKAEVAHLLQESLSKMALTEDKGTDIRLMLQVMGGVLTETAFFFEEPDETLQAIYNKISAVLGCDAYEGDLPYWLDLDPVQIDSYTERGRVLARMAMEDWADCEFGFVEMLTMLTHHIIVSWEEEGIPRAESFRLLIEYATRCMCFEVAAQELCDVLIEKKMGRDGWTLGDCLGGLSGAAGWRLAKLNLLHKKMDKEEARRPSDFDLEHLVTAMTTEAVRMGVPAGSDWRFGLAANDCPANPPLDLLNGVEPYAQLFFSAIPMHDMRDQAVACAKAAGRMLAVLSTGDEPEIAPVIAKPLAMMAITETYQAFWVGY
;
A
#
# COMPACT_ATOMS: atom_id res chain seq x y z
N MET A 1 -17.14 31.70 5.47
CA MET A 1 -16.91 31.52 6.91
C MET A 1 -17.07 30.05 7.20
N LEU A 2 -16.01 29.38 7.67
CA LEU A 2 -16.13 28.03 8.24
C LEU A 2 -17.03 28.13 9.49
N SER A 3 -17.97 27.20 9.65
CA SER A 3 -18.70 27.06 10.93
C SER A 3 -17.71 26.68 12.03
N VAL A 4 -18.06 26.96 13.29
CA VAL A 4 -17.21 26.64 14.45
C VAL A 4 -16.85 25.15 14.48
N GLU A 5 -17.81 24.29 14.18
CA GLU A 5 -17.64 22.83 14.09
C GLU A 5 -16.61 22.43 13.01
N LYS A 6 -16.61 23.08 11.84
CA LYS A 6 -15.62 22.80 10.78
C LYS A 6 -14.21 23.25 11.14
N ALA A 7 -14.09 24.34 11.89
CA ALA A 7 -12.80 24.78 12.41
C ALA A 7 -12.24 23.78 13.44
N GLU A 8 -13.12 23.19 14.26
CA GLU A 8 -12.74 22.13 15.22
C GLU A 8 -12.26 20.87 14.51
N VAL A 9 -12.97 20.39 13.48
CA VAL A 9 -12.53 19.22 12.68
C VAL A 9 -11.16 19.47 12.04
N ALA A 10 -10.96 20.63 11.42
CA ALA A 10 -9.67 21.00 10.83
C ALA A 10 -8.53 21.04 11.88
N HIS A 11 -8.82 21.57 13.07
CA HIS A 11 -7.86 21.63 14.17
C HIS A 11 -7.50 20.22 14.69
N LEU A 12 -8.50 19.37 14.92
CA LEU A 12 -8.31 17.99 15.37
C LEU A 12 -7.53 17.16 14.34
N LEU A 13 -7.80 17.38 13.04
CA LEU A 13 -7.04 16.75 11.96
C LEU A 13 -5.57 17.18 12.02
N GLN A 14 -5.29 18.48 12.11
CA GLN A 14 -3.92 19.00 12.23
C GLN A 14 -3.19 18.47 13.46
N GLU A 15 -3.87 18.43 14.61
CA GLU A 15 -3.30 17.92 15.87
C GLU A 15 -2.99 16.43 15.75
N SER A 16 -3.89 15.65 15.15
CA SER A 16 -3.71 14.21 14.93
C SER A 16 -2.54 13.92 13.99
N LEU A 17 -2.45 14.65 12.87
CA LEU A 17 -1.30 14.59 11.95
C LEU A 17 0.02 14.87 12.68
N SER A 18 0.06 15.93 13.50
CA SER A 18 1.24 16.31 14.27
C SER A 18 1.64 15.26 15.31
N LYS A 19 0.66 14.68 16.01
CA LYS A 19 0.89 13.59 16.98
C LYS A 19 1.42 12.34 16.30
N MET A 20 0.88 11.96 15.13
CA MET A 20 1.32 10.78 14.39
C MET A 20 2.74 10.92 13.85
N ALA A 21 3.17 12.14 13.53
CA ALA A 21 4.50 12.43 13.01
C ALA A 21 5.54 12.73 14.10
N LEU A 22 5.15 12.82 15.37
CA LEU A 22 6.07 13.14 16.47
C LEU A 22 6.92 11.91 16.82
N THR A 23 8.24 12.07 16.78
CA THR A 23 9.18 11.07 17.30
C THR A 23 9.74 11.55 18.63
N GLU A 24 9.67 10.69 19.66
CA GLU A 24 10.28 10.96 20.97
C GLU A 24 11.75 11.37 20.78
N ASP A 25 12.13 12.50 21.38
CA ASP A 25 13.46 13.12 21.34
C ASP A 25 13.96 13.71 20.00
N LYS A 26 13.24 13.52 18.87
CA LYS A 26 13.68 14.00 17.54
C LYS A 26 12.79 15.08 16.92
N GLY A 27 11.65 15.37 17.53
CA GLY A 27 10.67 16.32 16.98
C GLY A 27 9.82 15.68 15.88
N THR A 28 9.31 16.50 14.96
CA THR A 28 8.42 16.04 13.89
C THR A 28 9.22 15.36 12.78
N ASP A 29 8.92 14.09 12.50
CA ASP A 29 9.40 13.41 11.31
C ASP A 29 8.56 13.86 10.09
N ILE A 30 9.17 14.70 9.26
CA ILE A 30 8.52 15.30 8.09
C ILE A 30 8.14 14.25 7.05
N ARG A 31 8.94 13.18 6.88
CA ARG A 31 8.59 12.13 5.91
C ARG A 31 7.36 11.37 6.37
N LEU A 32 7.32 11.03 7.66
CA LEU A 32 6.15 10.39 8.26
C LEU A 32 4.91 11.30 8.14
N MET A 33 5.04 12.59 8.41
CA MET A 33 3.95 13.56 8.21
C MET A 33 3.44 13.52 6.76
N LEU A 34 4.35 13.61 5.78
CA LEU A 34 4.00 13.62 4.36
C LEU A 34 3.34 12.30 3.92
N GLN A 35 3.74 11.16 4.46
CA GLN A 35 3.10 9.87 4.20
C GLN A 35 1.67 9.82 4.74
N VAL A 36 1.46 10.24 5.99
CA VAL A 36 0.12 10.29 6.59
C VAL A 36 -0.77 11.29 5.83
N MET A 37 -0.25 12.48 5.50
CA MET A 37 -0.96 13.44 4.65
C MET A 37 -1.28 12.86 3.28
N GLY A 38 -0.36 12.13 2.66
CA GLY A 38 -0.60 11.48 1.38
C GLY A 38 -1.75 10.48 1.43
N GLY A 39 -1.87 9.75 2.54
CA GLY A 39 -3.03 8.91 2.84
C GLY A 39 -4.33 9.71 2.97
N VAL A 40 -4.31 10.84 3.67
CA VAL A 40 -5.49 11.72 3.81
C VAL A 40 -5.97 12.22 2.44
N LEU A 41 -5.05 12.69 1.60
CA LEU A 41 -5.39 13.16 0.25
C LEU A 41 -5.97 12.04 -0.62
N THR A 42 -5.37 10.85 -0.54
CA THR A 42 -5.79 9.68 -1.33
C THR A 42 -7.20 9.22 -0.93
N GLU A 43 -7.47 9.09 0.38
CA GLU A 43 -8.81 8.73 0.83
C GLU A 43 -9.83 9.80 0.48
N THR A 44 -9.45 11.08 0.59
CA THR A 44 -10.34 12.18 0.19
C THR A 44 -10.71 12.08 -1.29
N ALA A 45 -9.76 11.70 -2.14
CA ALA A 45 -10.02 11.52 -3.57
C ALA A 45 -10.98 10.35 -3.85
N PHE A 46 -10.94 9.27 -3.06
CA PHE A 46 -11.86 8.12 -3.19
C PHE A 46 -13.32 8.44 -2.85
N PHE A 47 -13.65 9.60 -2.28
CA PHE A 47 -15.05 10.03 -2.14
C PHE A 47 -15.66 10.57 -3.44
N PHE A 48 -14.86 10.73 -4.50
CA PHE A 48 -15.30 11.20 -5.80
C PHE A 48 -15.34 10.06 -6.83
N GLU A 49 -16.08 10.25 -7.91
CA GLU A 49 -16.26 9.22 -8.96
C GLU A 49 -14.94 8.87 -9.67
N GLU A 50 -14.14 9.89 -10.01
CA GLU A 50 -12.85 9.75 -10.69
C GLU A 50 -11.71 10.14 -9.71
N PRO A 51 -11.22 9.20 -8.89
CA PRO A 51 -10.30 9.50 -7.79
C PRO A 51 -8.91 9.95 -8.27
N ASP A 52 -8.42 9.44 -9.38
CA ASP A 52 -7.13 9.83 -9.98
C ASP A 52 -7.17 11.26 -10.52
N GLU A 53 -8.22 11.62 -11.27
CA GLU A 53 -8.44 12.99 -11.73
C GLU A 53 -8.60 13.95 -10.55
N THR A 54 -9.32 13.52 -9.51
CA THR A 54 -9.53 14.30 -8.30
C THR A 54 -8.22 14.55 -7.55
N LEU A 55 -7.39 13.52 -7.37
CA LEU A 55 -6.09 13.66 -6.70
C LEU A 55 -5.17 14.60 -7.48
N GLN A 56 -5.16 14.52 -8.81
CA GLN A 56 -4.43 15.48 -9.65
C GLN A 56 -4.97 16.91 -9.50
N ALA A 57 -6.29 17.10 -9.42
CA ALA A 57 -6.89 18.40 -9.18
C ALA A 57 -6.50 18.97 -7.80
N ILE A 58 -6.43 18.12 -6.77
CA ILE A 58 -5.93 18.50 -5.43
C ILE A 58 -4.48 18.98 -5.53
N TYR A 59 -3.60 18.28 -6.24
CA TYR A 59 -2.21 18.72 -6.43
C TYR A 59 -2.14 20.08 -7.13
N ASN A 60 -2.92 20.30 -8.18
CA ASN A 60 -2.95 21.58 -8.88
C ASN A 60 -3.39 22.72 -7.95
N LYS A 61 -4.37 22.48 -7.06
CA LYS A 61 -4.79 23.45 -6.05
C LYS A 61 -3.68 23.73 -5.04
N ILE A 62 -3.01 22.69 -4.52
CA ILE A 62 -1.89 22.82 -3.58
C ILE A 62 -0.75 23.62 -4.22
N SER A 63 -0.37 23.30 -5.46
CA SER A 63 0.65 24.03 -6.21
C SER A 63 0.29 25.52 -6.35
N ALA A 64 -0.97 25.82 -6.69
CA ALA A 64 -1.44 27.19 -6.84
C ALA A 64 -1.35 27.99 -5.53
N VAL A 65 -1.72 27.39 -4.39
CA VAL A 65 -1.62 28.08 -3.08
C VAL A 65 -0.17 28.16 -2.57
N LEU A 66 0.67 27.16 -2.86
CA LEU A 66 2.10 27.20 -2.54
C LEU A 66 2.87 28.20 -3.41
N GLY A 67 2.34 28.55 -4.58
CA GLY A 67 3.02 29.43 -5.54
C GLY A 67 4.29 28.80 -6.14
N CYS A 68 4.35 27.47 -6.20
CA CYS A 68 5.47 26.73 -6.80
C CYS A 68 5.00 25.38 -7.39
N ASP A 69 5.76 24.90 -8.36
CA ASP A 69 5.65 23.53 -8.85
C ASP A 69 6.45 22.57 -7.95
N ALA A 70 6.14 21.28 -8.04
CA ALA A 70 6.91 20.24 -7.39
C ALA A 70 8.32 20.14 -8.01
N TYR A 71 9.31 19.77 -7.20
CA TYR A 71 10.67 19.55 -7.68
C TYR A 71 10.71 18.55 -8.85
N GLU A 72 11.33 18.95 -9.96
CA GLU A 72 11.56 18.12 -11.13
C GLU A 72 12.89 17.38 -11.03
N GLY A 73 12.87 16.06 -11.25
CA GLY A 73 14.06 15.23 -11.27
C GLY A 73 13.88 13.90 -10.56
N ASP A 74 14.94 13.08 -10.63
CA ASP A 74 14.99 11.81 -9.92
C ASP A 74 15.12 12.03 -8.41
N LEU A 75 14.38 11.25 -7.63
CA LEU A 75 14.52 11.27 -6.18
C LEU A 75 15.92 10.73 -5.80
N PRO A 76 16.56 11.28 -4.76
CA PRO A 76 17.89 10.83 -4.36
C PRO A 76 17.89 9.35 -3.96
N TYR A 77 18.95 8.61 -4.33
CA TYR A 77 19.06 7.17 -4.03
C TYR A 77 19.05 6.83 -2.53
N TRP A 78 19.40 7.79 -1.67
CA TRP A 78 19.42 7.63 -0.22
C TRP A 78 18.05 7.85 0.41
N LEU A 79 17.08 8.38 -0.35
CA LEU A 79 15.71 8.52 0.10
C LEU A 79 15.09 7.12 0.14
N ASP A 80 15.10 6.51 1.32
CA ASP A 80 14.48 5.21 1.54
C ASP A 80 12.95 5.32 1.41
N LEU A 81 12.43 4.75 0.33
CA LEU A 81 11.01 4.68 0.00
C LEU A 81 10.52 3.24 0.21
N ASP A 82 10.66 2.73 1.43
CA ASP A 82 10.23 1.37 1.78
C ASP A 82 8.71 1.21 1.54
N PRO A 83 8.27 0.40 0.57
CA PRO A 83 6.87 0.33 0.16
C PRO A 83 5.93 -0.11 1.28
N VAL A 84 6.41 -1.00 2.18
CA VAL A 84 5.61 -1.48 3.32
C VAL A 84 5.39 -0.37 4.36
N GLN A 85 6.42 0.46 4.61
CA GLN A 85 6.27 1.61 5.49
C GLN A 85 5.33 2.65 4.88
N ILE A 86 5.50 2.95 3.59
CA ILE A 86 4.61 3.88 2.87
C ILE A 86 3.17 3.42 2.96
N ASP A 87 2.87 2.15 2.64
CA ASP A 87 1.53 1.58 2.76
C ASP A 87 0.98 1.69 4.19
N SER A 88 1.80 1.31 5.19
CA SER A 88 1.40 1.36 6.61
C SER A 88 1.07 2.77 7.09
N TYR A 89 1.90 3.76 6.76
CA TYR A 89 1.73 5.13 7.24
C TYR A 89 0.66 5.88 6.45
N THR A 90 0.56 5.65 5.14
CA THR A 90 -0.52 6.23 4.34
C THR A 90 -1.88 5.66 4.77
N GLU A 91 -1.99 4.37 5.14
CA GLU A 91 -3.25 3.82 5.68
C GLU A 91 -3.70 4.52 6.97
N ARG A 92 -2.77 4.93 7.85
CA ARG A 92 -3.13 5.74 9.04
C ARG A 92 -3.77 7.06 8.63
N GLY A 93 -3.24 7.69 7.59
CA GLY A 93 -3.81 8.89 6.99
C GLY A 93 -5.19 8.66 6.42
N ARG A 94 -5.39 7.54 5.71
CA ARG A 94 -6.70 7.17 5.15
C ARG A 94 -7.74 6.97 6.24
N VAL A 95 -7.42 6.24 7.32
CA VAL A 95 -8.31 6.07 8.48
C VAL A 95 -8.67 7.41 9.09
N LEU A 96 -7.68 8.28 9.28
CA LEU A 96 -7.89 9.62 9.81
C LEU A 96 -8.82 10.47 8.92
N ALA A 97 -8.68 10.37 7.60
CA ALA A 97 -9.56 11.06 6.67
C ALA A 97 -11.00 10.55 6.73
N ARG A 98 -11.22 9.22 6.83
CA ARG A 98 -12.59 8.67 7.00
C ARG A 98 -13.27 9.24 8.24
N MET A 99 -12.56 9.27 9.37
CA MET A 99 -13.08 9.82 10.62
C MET A 99 -13.38 11.31 10.49
N ALA A 100 -12.45 12.10 9.94
CA ALA A 100 -12.62 13.54 9.78
C ALA A 100 -13.74 13.88 8.79
N MET A 101 -13.94 13.08 7.74
CA MET A 101 -15.02 13.26 6.77
C MET A 101 -16.39 12.91 7.34
N GLU A 102 -16.48 11.87 8.18
CA GLU A 102 -17.71 11.52 8.91
C GLU A 102 -18.18 12.70 9.78
N ASP A 103 -17.25 13.37 10.47
CA ASP A 103 -17.54 14.56 11.27
C ASP A 103 -17.78 15.82 10.42
N TRP A 104 -17.21 15.89 9.21
CA TRP A 104 -17.39 17.03 8.32
C TRP A 104 -18.80 17.08 7.71
N ALA A 105 -19.40 15.92 7.43
CA ALA A 105 -20.81 15.63 7.09
C ALA A 105 -21.55 16.51 6.04
N ASP A 106 -20.89 17.48 5.43
CA ASP A 106 -21.54 18.50 4.59
C ASP A 106 -21.19 18.37 3.10
N CYS A 107 -19.94 18.61 2.73
CA CYS A 107 -19.52 18.78 1.34
C CYS A 107 -18.03 18.45 1.17
N GLU A 108 -17.77 17.45 0.33
CA GLU A 108 -16.46 16.89 0.00
C GLU A 108 -15.55 17.96 -0.61
N PHE A 109 -16.10 18.81 -1.49
CA PHE A 109 -15.35 19.93 -2.08
C PHE A 109 -14.87 20.91 -1.00
N GLY A 110 -15.70 21.19 0.01
CA GLY A 110 -15.31 22.05 1.13
C GLY A 110 -14.18 21.44 1.97
N PHE A 111 -14.17 20.11 2.12
CA PHE A 111 -13.11 19.39 2.82
C PHE A 111 -11.79 19.46 2.03
N VAL A 112 -11.84 19.29 0.71
CA VAL A 112 -10.69 19.45 -0.19
C VAL A 112 -10.07 20.85 -0.07
N GLU A 113 -10.88 21.91 -0.03
CA GLU A 113 -10.36 23.28 0.17
C GLU A 113 -9.68 23.44 1.53
N MET A 114 -10.25 22.86 2.59
CA MET A 114 -9.65 22.87 3.93
C MET A 114 -8.30 22.13 3.93
N LEU A 115 -8.24 20.93 3.34
CA LEU A 115 -7.00 20.16 3.23
C LEU A 115 -5.93 20.87 2.41
N THR A 116 -6.32 21.55 1.34
CA THR A 116 -5.43 22.35 0.51
C THR A 116 -4.76 23.44 1.34
N MET A 117 -5.54 24.18 2.12
CA MET A 117 -5.03 25.24 3.00
C MET A 117 -4.19 24.69 4.15
N LEU A 118 -4.62 23.58 4.77
CA LEU A 118 -3.86 22.90 5.83
C LEU A 118 -2.49 22.43 5.32
N THR A 119 -2.45 21.82 4.14
CA THR A 119 -1.21 21.38 3.48
C THR A 119 -0.28 22.55 3.19
N HIS A 120 -0.82 23.65 2.65
CA HIS A 120 -0.08 24.89 2.45
C HIS A 120 0.56 25.39 3.74
N HIS A 121 -0.22 25.50 4.83
CA HIS A 121 0.30 26.01 6.11
C HIS A 121 1.41 25.13 6.69
N ILE A 122 1.27 23.80 6.61
CA ILE A 122 2.29 22.86 7.07
C ILE A 122 3.57 23.02 6.26
N ILE A 123 3.50 22.98 4.93
CA ILE A 123 4.69 23.05 4.07
C ILE A 123 5.40 24.40 4.22
N VAL A 124 4.65 25.51 4.28
CA VAL A 124 5.24 26.84 4.48
C VAL A 124 5.94 26.93 5.84
N SER A 125 5.39 26.31 6.89
CA SER A 125 6.05 26.30 8.22
C SER A 125 7.42 25.61 8.19
N TRP A 126 7.59 24.55 7.40
CA TRP A 126 8.89 23.88 7.25
C TRP A 126 9.88 24.67 6.40
N GLU A 127 9.39 25.49 5.48
CA GLU A 127 10.25 26.38 4.72
C GLU A 127 10.86 27.47 5.60
N GLU A 128 10.14 27.96 6.61
CA GLU A 128 10.69 28.86 7.63
C GLU A 128 11.84 28.20 8.41
N GLU A 129 11.86 26.87 8.48
CA GLU A 129 12.92 26.05 9.08
C GLU A 129 14.01 25.63 8.07
N GLY A 130 13.94 26.09 6.82
CA GLY A 130 14.94 25.88 5.78
C GLY A 130 14.71 24.67 4.88
N ILE A 131 13.53 24.05 4.91
CA ILE A 131 13.18 22.91 4.07
C ILE A 131 12.45 23.37 2.80
N PRO A 132 12.97 23.10 1.59
CA PRO A 132 12.37 23.64 0.36
C PRO A 132 10.95 23.14 0.12
N ARG A 133 9.99 24.07 -0.01
CA ARG A 133 8.57 23.73 -0.26
C ARG A 133 8.35 22.86 -1.50
N ALA A 134 9.14 23.06 -2.56
CA ALA A 134 9.05 22.30 -3.81
C ALA A 134 9.44 20.82 -3.62
N GLU A 135 10.40 20.53 -2.74
CA GLU A 135 10.84 19.17 -2.42
C GLU A 135 9.81 18.47 -1.52
N SER A 136 9.30 19.14 -0.49
CA SER A 136 8.20 18.62 0.34
C SER A 136 6.96 18.30 -0.50
N PHE A 137 6.62 19.18 -1.45
CA PHE A 137 5.49 18.96 -2.33
C PHE A 137 5.71 17.79 -3.30
N ARG A 138 6.92 17.62 -3.85
CA ARG A 138 7.28 16.45 -4.67
C ARG A 138 7.11 15.14 -3.90
N LEU A 139 7.56 15.10 -2.65
CA LEU A 139 7.41 13.91 -1.79
C LEU A 139 5.95 13.62 -1.43
N LEU A 140 5.15 14.66 -1.17
CA LEU A 140 3.71 14.50 -0.93
C LEU A 140 3.00 13.83 -2.12
N ILE A 141 3.29 14.31 -3.34
CA ILE A 141 2.76 13.73 -4.58
C ILE A 141 3.17 12.26 -4.70
N GLU A 142 4.44 11.95 -4.45
CA GLU A 142 4.97 10.58 -4.54
C GLU A 142 4.25 9.63 -3.57
N TYR A 143 4.10 10.02 -2.29
CA TYR A 143 3.44 9.18 -1.29
C TYR A 143 1.95 9.00 -1.55
N ALA A 144 1.23 10.06 -1.94
CA ALA A 144 -0.19 9.96 -2.26
C ALA A 144 -0.43 9.14 -3.54
N THR A 145 0.39 9.33 -4.59
CA THR A 145 0.28 8.54 -5.83
C THR A 145 0.52 7.06 -5.57
N ARG A 146 1.55 6.71 -4.79
CA ARG A 146 1.81 5.32 -4.40
C ARG A 146 0.69 4.73 -3.55
N CYS A 147 0.18 5.49 -2.59
CA CYS A 147 -0.98 5.09 -1.78
C CYS A 147 -2.17 4.74 -2.67
N MET A 148 -2.53 5.61 -3.61
CA MET A 148 -3.60 5.36 -4.57
C MET A 148 -3.34 4.09 -5.39
N CYS A 149 -2.12 3.90 -5.88
CA CYS A 149 -1.76 2.71 -6.63
C CYS A 149 -1.88 1.42 -5.80
N PHE A 150 -1.46 1.42 -4.53
CA PHE A 150 -1.63 0.24 -3.65
C PHE A 150 -3.11 -0.11 -3.44
N GLU A 151 -3.95 0.91 -3.28
CA GLU A 151 -5.38 0.73 -3.04
C GLU A 151 -6.15 0.24 -4.26
N VAL A 152 -5.90 0.85 -5.42
CA VAL A 152 -6.47 0.43 -6.70
C VAL A 152 -5.97 -0.97 -7.04
N ALA A 153 -4.66 -1.25 -6.89
CA ALA A 153 -4.12 -2.58 -7.15
C ALA A 153 -4.75 -3.66 -6.26
N ALA A 154 -4.91 -3.38 -4.96
CA ALA A 154 -5.49 -4.34 -4.05
C ALA A 154 -6.95 -4.69 -4.41
N GLN A 155 -7.71 -3.74 -4.95
CA GLN A 155 -9.08 -3.98 -5.43
C GLN A 155 -9.10 -4.67 -6.79
N GLU A 156 -8.51 -4.05 -7.81
CA GLU A 156 -8.59 -4.49 -9.20
C GLU A 156 -8.00 -5.88 -9.42
N LEU A 157 -6.90 -6.22 -8.72
CA LEU A 157 -6.34 -7.57 -8.81
C LEU A 157 -7.27 -8.62 -8.19
N CYS A 158 -8.01 -8.29 -7.12
CA CYS A 158 -9.01 -9.20 -6.57
C CYS A 158 -10.18 -9.37 -7.55
N ASP A 159 -10.72 -8.26 -8.04
CA ASP A 159 -11.90 -8.24 -8.91
C ASP A 159 -11.64 -8.97 -10.22
N VAL A 160 -10.49 -8.73 -10.86
CA VAL A 160 -10.11 -9.45 -12.09
C VAL A 160 -10.02 -10.95 -11.87
N LEU A 161 -9.48 -11.43 -10.74
CA LEU A 161 -9.41 -12.87 -10.48
C LEU A 161 -10.79 -13.46 -10.16
N ILE A 162 -11.63 -12.76 -9.41
CA ILE A 162 -13.01 -13.21 -9.14
C ILE A 162 -13.78 -13.31 -10.47
N GLU A 163 -13.73 -12.27 -11.30
CA GLU A 163 -14.47 -12.24 -12.56
C GLU A 163 -13.95 -13.21 -13.62
N LYS A 164 -12.63 -13.25 -13.80
CA LYS A 164 -12.01 -13.95 -14.93
C LYS A 164 -11.61 -15.37 -14.54
N LYS A 165 -11.03 -15.57 -13.35
CA LYS A 165 -10.57 -16.90 -12.93
C LYS A 165 -11.66 -17.73 -12.29
N MET A 166 -12.39 -17.19 -11.31
CA MET A 166 -13.50 -17.96 -10.72
C MET A 166 -14.67 -18.04 -11.69
N GLY A 167 -15.06 -16.90 -12.29
CA GLY A 167 -16.22 -16.83 -13.19
C GLY A 167 -16.09 -17.63 -14.49
N ARG A 168 -14.87 -17.93 -14.97
CA ARG A 168 -14.65 -18.61 -16.27
C ARG A 168 -13.76 -19.84 -16.22
N ASP A 169 -12.73 -19.84 -15.38
CA ASP A 169 -11.71 -20.90 -15.33
C ASP A 169 -11.96 -21.89 -14.19
N GLY A 170 -13.03 -21.72 -13.40
CA GLY A 170 -13.43 -22.64 -12.33
C GLY A 170 -12.55 -22.58 -11.08
N TRP A 171 -11.79 -21.50 -10.90
CA TRP A 171 -10.99 -21.30 -9.69
C TRP A 171 -11.87 -21.09 -8.46
N THR A 172 -11.36 -21.52 -7.31
CA THR A 172 -11.91 -21.20 -5.98
C THR A 172 -11.33 -19.88 -5.45
N LEU A 173 -11.91 -19.31 -4.39
CA LEU A 173 -11.29 -18.17 -3.70
C LEU A 173 -9.91 -18.54 -3.12
N GLY A 174 -9.73 -19.79 -2.70
CA GLY A 174 -8.43 -20.31 -2.24
C GLY A 174 -7.37 -20.30 -3.35
N ASP A 175 -7.75 -20.60 -4.59
CA ASP A 175 -6.85 -20.53 -5.76
C ASP A 175 -6.45 -19.08 -6.07
N CYS A 176 -7.42 -18.15 -5.99
CA CYS A 176 -7.15 -16.72 -6.13
C CYS A 176 -6.18 -16.20 -5.05
N LEU A 177 -6.38 -16.61 -3.79
CA LEU A 177 -5.47 -16.30 -2.68
C LEU A 177 -4.07 -16.84 -2.95
N GLY A 178 -3.95 -18.14 -3.27
CA GLY A 178 -2.67 -18.78 -3.58
C GLY A 178 -1.94 -18.13 -4.76
N GLY A 179 -2.69 -17.74 -5.80
CA GLY A 179 -2.15 -17.04 -6.96
C GLY A 179 -1.62 -15.64 -6.65
N LEU A 180 -2.37 -14.81 -5.93
CA LEU A 180 -1.93 -13.46 -5.53
C LEU A 180 -0.74 -13.51 -4.56
N SER A 181 -0.78 -14.41 -3.58
CA SER A 181 0.32 -14.68 -2.66
C SER A 181 1.58 -15.15 -3.41
N GLY A 182 1.45 -16.08 -4.35
CA GLY A 182 2.56 -16.50 -5.21
C GLY A 182 3.11 -15.35 -6.05
N ALA A 183 2.24 -14.51 -6.63
CA ALA A 183 2.63 -13.35 -7.42
C ALA A 183 3.43 -12.30 -6.63
N ALA A 184 3.14 -12.14 -5.34
CA ALA A 184 3.93 -11.29 -4.42
C ALA A 184 5.33 -11.87 -4.20
N GLY A 185 5.42 -13.16 -3.85
CA GLY A 185 6.71 -13.84 -3.64
C GLY A 185 7.59 -13.86 -4.90
N TRP A 186 6.98 -14.09 -6.07
CA TRP A 186 7.64 -14.05 -7.37
C TRP A 186 8.27 -12.69 -7.68
N ARG A 187 7.52 -11.60 -7.49
CA ARG A 187 8.02 -10.24 -7.75
C ARG A 187 9.20 -9.87 -6.86
N LEU A 188 9.13 -10.22 -5.57
CA LEU A 188 10.24 -10.00 -4.64
C LEU A 188 11.48 -10.83 -5.02
N ALA A 189 11.29 -12.07 -5.46
CA ALA A 189 12.39 -12.91 -5.92
C ALA A 189 13.05 -12.33 -7.18
N LYS A 190 12.25 -11.87 -8.16
CA LYS A 190 12.72 -11.27 -9.41
C LYS A 190 13.38 -9.90 -9.22
N LEU A 191 12.88 -9.08 -8.28
CA LEU A 191 13.48 -7.79 -7.89
C LEU A 191 14.96 -7.96 -7.54
N ASN A 192 15.28 -8.98 -6.75
CA ASN A 192 16.65 -9.24 -6.27
C ASN A 192 17.65 -9.58 -7.38
N LEU A 193 17.19 -10.16 -8.50
CA LEU A 193 18.04 -10.38 -9.68
C LEU A 193 18.19 -9.12 -10.53
N LEU A 194 17.09 -8.40 -10.76
CA LEU A 194 17.08 -7.21 -11.63
C LEU A 194 17.86 -6.04 -11.04
N HIS A 195 17.75 -5.78 -9.72
CA HIS A 195 18.44 -4.67 -9.08
C HIS A 195 19.97 -4.82 -9.05
N LYS A 196 20.49 -6.05 -9.10
CA LYS A 196 21.92 -6.26 -8.93
C LYS A 196 22.66 -6.56 -10.24
N LYS A 197 21.95 -6.81 -11.37
CA LYS A 197 22.55 -7.39 -12.60
C LYS A 197 23.47 -8.57 -12.28
N MET A 198 23.18 -9.28 -11.19
CA MET A 198 24.02 -10.35 -10.67
C MET A 198 23.53 -11.64 -11.28
N ASP A 199 24.47 -12.51 -11.65
CA ASP A 199 24.14 -13.89 -11.93
C ASP A 199 23.46 -14.50 -10.70
N LYS A 200 22.51 -15.40 -10.94
CA LYS A 200 21.72 -16.05 -9.88
C LYS A 200 22.59 -16.72 -8.81
N GLU A 201 23.77 -17.20 -9.19
CA GLU A 201 24.73 -17.83 -8.27
C GLU A 201 25.50 -16.82 -7.40
N GLU A 202 25.61 -15.57 -7.84
CA GLU A 202 26.29 -14.50 -7.11
C GLU A 202 25.32 -13.69 -6.23
N ALA A 203 24.04 -13.68 -6.60
CA ALA A 203 23.00 -13.00 -5.84
C ALA A 203 22.87 -13.62 -4.44
N ARG A 204 23.11 -12.81 -3.40
CA ARG A 204 22.82 -13.22 -2.02
C ARG A 204 21.35 -13.64 -1.93
N ARG A 205 21.10 -14.83 -1.37
CA ARG A 205 19.76 -15.22 -0.90
C ARG A 205 19.22 -14.04 -0.09
N PRO A 206 18.08 -13.45 -0.47
CA PRO A 206 17.61 -12.27 0.22
C PRO A 206 17.19 -12.65 1.64
N SER A 207 17.37 -11.70 2.55
CA SER A 207 17.20 -11.95 3.99
C SER A 207 15.75 -12.29 4.32
N ASP A 208 15.55 -13.09 5.37
CA ASP A 208 14.21 -13.37 5.93
C ASP A 208 13.39 -12.09 6.16
N PHE A 209 14.07 -10.97 6.40
CA PHE A 209 13.52 -9.63 6.54
C PHE A 209 12.65 -9.14 5.36
N ASP A 210 13.05 -9.41 4.10
CA ASP A 210 12.28 -8.94 2.92
C ASP A 210 10.96 -9.72 2.78
N LEU A 211 10.99 -11.00 3.13
CA LEU A 211 9.81 -11.85 3.19
C LEU A 211 8.88 -11.41 4.34
N GLU A 212 9.45 -11.09 5.51
CA GLU A 212 8.70 -10.57 6.67
C GLU A 212 7.94 -9.27 6.34
N HIS A 213 8.52 -8.40 5.53
CA HIS A 213 7.87 -7.18 5.06
C HIS A 213 6.62 -7.46 4.21
N LEU A 214 6.69 -8.37 3.24
CA LEU A 214 5.51 -8.76 2.44
C LEU A 214 4.42 -9.40 3.30
N VAL A 215 4.81 -10.27 4.21
CA VAL A 215 3.90 -10.92 5.15
C VAL A 215 3.21 -9.86 6.00
N THR A 216 3.96 -8.87 6.49
CA THR A 216 3.41 -7.76 7.27
C THR A 216 2.35 -7.00 6.46
N ALA A 217 2.63 -6.60 5.21
CA ALA A 217 1.65 -5.93 4.35
C ALA A 217 0.36 -6.76 4.17
N MET A 218 0.49 -8.05 3.84
CA MET A 218 -0.66 -8.96 3.68
C MET A 218 -1.46 -9.12 4.97
N THR A 219 -0.78 -9.33 6.09
CA THR A 219 -1.42 -9.56 7.40
C THR A 219 -2.12 -8.31 7.90
N THR A 220 -1.49 -7.14 7.80
CA THR A 220 -2.09 -5.86 8.20
C THR A 220 -3.37 -5.60 7.40
N GLU A 221 -3.34 -5.83 6.09
CA GLU A 221 -4.51 -5.63 5.25
C GLU A 221 -5.65 -6.60 5.59
N ALA A 222 -5.34 -7.89 5.78
CA ALA A 222 -6.32 -8.89 6.15
C ALA A 222 -6.97 -8.58 7.53
N VAL A 223 -6.16 -8.20 8.52
CA VAL A 223 -6.64 -7.85 9.86
C VAL A 223 -7.53 -6.62 9.84
N ARG A 224 -7.16 -5.62 9.04
CA ARG A 224 -7.95 -4.39 8.83
C ARG A 224 -9.35 -4.71 8.28
N MET A 225 -9.44 -5.74 7.44
CA MET A 225 -10.69 -6.22 6.85
C MET A 225 -11.44 -7.23 7.73
N GLY A 226 -11.04 -7.42 8.99
CA GLY A 226 -11.77 -8.22 9.98
C GLY A 226 -11.26 -9.64 10.20
N VAL A 227 -10.16 -10.05 9.57
CA VAL A 227 -9.54 -11.35 9.86
C VAL A 227 -8.93 -11.32 11.26
N PRO A 228 -9.23 -12.30 12.13
CA PRO A 228 -8.67 -12.32 13.49
C PRO A 228 -7.15 -12.26 13.47
N ALA A 229 -6.51 -11.37 14.24
CA ALA A 229 -5.06 -11.21 14.23
C ALA A 229 -4.30 -12.51 14.54
N GLY A 230 -4.80 -13.34 15.47
CA GLY A 230 -4.18 -14.63 15.83
C GLY A 230 -2.73 -14.51 16.36
N SER A 231 -2.17 -15.58 16.89
CA SER A 231 -0.73 -15.66 17.17
C SER A 231 0.03 -15.86 15.86
N ASP A 232 1.13 -15.12 15.71
CA ASP A 232 2.19 -15.24 14.68
C ASP A 232 1.86 -16.12 13.46
N TRP A 233 1.58 -15.49 12.32
CA TRP A 233 1.14 -16.14 11.08
C TRP A 233 2.20 -17.08 10.47
N ARG A 234 3.42 -17.07 11.03
CA ARG A 234 4.50 -18.01 10.71
C ARG A 234 4.26 -19.41 11.29
N PHE A 235 3.41 -19.55 12.33
CA PHE A 235 3.05 -20.85 12.90
C PHE A 235 2.13 -21.63 11.95
N GLY A 236 2.69 -22.58 11.21
CA GLY A 236 1.91 -23.48 10.33
C GLY A 236 2.62 -23.89 9.05
N LEU A 237 3.73 -23.23 8.70
CA LEU A 237 4.57 -23.71 7.61
C LEU A 237 5.33 -24.95 8.11
N ALA A 238 5.13 -26.10 7.46
CA ALA A 238 6.01 -27.26 7.58
C ALA A 238 7.35 -26.95 6.87
N ALA A 239 8.03 -25.87 7.28
CA ALA A 239 9.07 -25.22 6.51
C ALA A 239 10.43 -25.95 6.48
N ASN A 240 10.56 -27.12 7.11
CA ASN A 240 11.87 -27.78 7.24
C ASN A 240 11.97 -29.21 6.71
N ASP A 241 10.87 -29.89 6.35
CA ASP A 241 10.90 -31.33 6.01
C ASP A 241 10.40 -31.69 4.60
N CYS A 242 9.91 -30.73 3.80
CA CYS A 242 9.40 -30.96 2.45
C CYS A 242 10.19 -30.17 1.38
N PRO A 243 10.39 -30.71 0.17
CA PRO A 243 10.90 -29.95 -0.97
C PRO A 243 9.98 -28.78 -1.30
N ALA A 244 10.57 -27.69 -1.81
CA ALA A 244 9.80 -26.51 -2.16
C ALA A 244 8.73 -26.84 -3.22
N ASN A 245 7.49 -26.39 -3.00
CA ASN A 245 6.33 -26.69 -3.86
C ASN A 245 5.52 -25.41 -4.17
N PRO A 246 6.05 -24.53 -5.03
CA PRO A 246 5.38 -23.29 -5.40
C PRO A 246 4.11 -23.56 -6.22
N PRO A 247 3.03 -22.76 -6.06
CA PRO A 247 1.80 -22.89 -6.83
C PRO A 247 1.97 -22.31 -8.26
N LEU A 248 2.84 -22.93 -9.08
CA LEU A 248 3.22 -22.40 -10.40
C LEU A 248 2.02 -22.23 -11.35
N ASP A 249 1.07 -23.16 -11.35
CA ASP A 249 -0.11 -23.06 -12.22
C ASP A 249 -0.98 -21.86 -11.86
N LEU A 250 -1.13 -21.58 -10.55
CA LEU A 250 -1.84 -20.40 -10.07
C LEU A 250 -1.06 -19.12 -10.39
N LEU A 251 0.25 -19.10 -10.15
CA LEU A 251 1.10 -17.97 -10.51
C LEU A 251 1.02 -17.64 -12.01
N ASN A 252 1.15 -18.65 -12.87
CA ASN A 252 1.03 -18.51 -14.33
C ASN A 252 -0.36 -18.03 -14.75
N GLY A 253 -1.40 -18.37 -13.97
CA GLY A 253 -2.75 -17.88 -14.19
C GLY A 253 -2.95 -16.40 -13.81
N VAL A 254 -2.27 -15.91 -12.77
CA VAL A 254 -2.38 -14.52 -12.28
C VAL A 254 -1.47 -13.56 -13.02
N GLU A 255 -0.25 -13.99 -13.33
CA GLU A 255 0.82 -13.11 -13.80
C GLU A 255 0.48 -12.28 -15.05
N PRO A 256 -0.21 -12.80 -16.08
CA PRO A 256 -0.60 -11.99 -17.25
C PRO A 256 -1.49 -10.80 -16.89
N TYR A 257 -2.40 -10.98 -15.93
CA TYR A 257 -3.29 -9.92 -15.47
C TYR A 257 -2.55 -8.90 -14.63
N ALA A 258 -1.70 -9.36 -13.71
CA ALA A 258 -0.90 -8.48 -12.87
C ALA A 258 0.08 -7.64 -13.71
N GLN A 259 0.75 -8.25 -14.71
CA GLN A 259 1.64 -7.51 -15.62
C GLN A 259 0.89 -6.46 -16.44
N LEU A 260 -0.27 -6.82 -16.99
CA LEU A 260 -1.08 -5.88 -17.75
C LEU A 260 -1.53 -4.71 -16.88
N PHE A 261 -2.03 -5.00 -15.67
CA PHE A 261 -2.45 -3.98 -14.71
C PHE A 261 -1.30 -3.04 -14.32
N PHE A 262 -0.15 -3.58 -13.87
CA PHE A 262 0.99 -2.76 -13.47
C PHE A 262 1.65 -2.01 -14.63
N SER A 263 1.41 -2.41 -15.89
CA SER A 263 1.83 -1.64 -17.05
C SER A 263 0.95 -0.42 -17.33
N ALA A 264 -0.27 -0.39 -16.76
CA ALA A 264 -1.25 0.67 -16.96
C ALA A 264 -1.25 1.72 -15.83
N ILE A 265 -0.66 1.40 -14.67
CA ILE A 265 -0.57 2.31 -13.51
C ILE A 265 0.88 2.77 -13.26
N PRO A 266 1.12 3.91 -12.58
CA PRO A 266 2.47 4.40 -12.29
C PRO A 266 3.15 3.62 -11.15
N MET A 267 3.23 2.29 -11.27
CA MET A 267 3.86 1.37 -10.31
C MET A 267 4.85 0.46 -11.02
N HIS A 268 5.98 1.03 -11.44
CA HIS A 268 7.00 0.31 -12.21
C HIS A 268 7.99 -0.46 -11.32
N ASP A 269 8.12 -0.08 -10.05
CA ASP A 269 9.04 -0.74 -9.12
C ASP A 269 8.50 -2.11 -8.69
N MET A 270 9.32 -3.16 -8.82
CA MET A 270 8.90 -4.53 -8.53
C MET A 270 8.66 -4.78 -7.04
N ARG A 271 9.27 -3.98 -6.15
CA ARG A 271 9.02 -4.02 -4.70
C ARG A 271 7.64 -3.43 -4.39
N ASP A 272 7.29 -2.31 -5.01
CA ASP A 272 5.93 -1.74 -4.90
C ASP A 272 4.90 -2.76 -5.42
N GLN A 273 5.13 -3.37 -6.58
CA GLN A 273 4.23 -4.39 -7.12
C GLN A 273 4.12 -5.63 -6.22
N ALA A 274 5.23 -6.05 -5.58
CA ALA A 274 5.20 -7.17 -4.64
C ALA A 274 4.32 -6.85 -3.41
N VAL A 275 4.45 -5.65 -2.86
CA VAL A 275 3.59 -5.16 -1.76
C VAL A 275 2.13 -5.03 -2.20
N ALA A 276 1.88 -4.51 -3.40
CA ALA A 276 0.52 -4.43 -3.96
C ALA A 276 -0.13 -5.82 -4.12
N CYS A 277 0.59 -6.82 -4.62
CA CYS A 277 0.09 -8.20 -4.69
C CYS A 277 -0.12 -8.81 -3.29
N ALA A 278 0.77 -8.54 -2.34
CA ALA A 278 0.62 -9.01 -0.96
C ALA A 278 -0.61 -8.38 -0.28
N LYS A 279 -0.86 -7.10 -0.52
CA LYS A 279 -2.05 -6.38 -0.07
C LYS A 279 -3.32 -6.93 -0.71
N ALA A 280 -3.33 -7.17 -2.02
CA ALA A 280 -4.42 -7.84 -2.72
C ALA A 280 -4.70 -9.24 -2.11
N ALA A 281 -3.65 -10.02 -1.84
CA ALA A 281 -3.80 -11.30 -1.16
C ALA A 281 -4.41 -11.15 0.25
N GLY A 282 -4.06 -10.10 0.98
CA GLY A 282 -4.67 -9.77 2.28
C GLY A 282 -6.18 -9.51 2.18
N ARG A 283 -6.62 -8.76 1.15
CA ARG A 283 -8.05 -8.57 0.86
C ARG A 283 -8.75 -9.86 0.48
N MET A 284 -8.16 -10.65 -0.42
CA MET A 284 -8.71 -11.94 -0.83
C MET A 284 -8.86 -12.90 0.36
N LEU A 285 -7.89 -12.89 1.28
CA LEU A 285 -7.95 -13.66 2.52
C LEU A 285 -9.13 -13.21 3.40
N ALA A 286 -9.39 -11.91 3.49
CA ALA A 286 -10.55 -11.42 4.22
C ALA A 286 -11.88 -11.86 3.58
N VAL A 287 -12.00 -11.78 2.25
CA VAL A 287 -13.17 -12.28 1.52
C VAL A 287 -13.41 -13.77 1.79
N LEU A 288 -12.35 -14.56 1.83
CA LEU A 288 -12.40 -16.01 2.04
C LEU A 288 -12.72 -16.42 3.49
N SER A 289 -12.21 -15.67 4.47
CA SER A 289 -12.08 -16.13 5.87
C SER A 289 -12.82 -15.30 6.91
N THR A 290 -13.55 -14.26 6.51
CA THR A 290 -14.41 -13.47 7.40
C THR A 290 -15.90 -13.80 7.21
N GLY A 291 -16.75 -13.34 8.13
CA GLY A 291 -18.19 -13.61 8.13
C GLY A 291 -18.60 -14.77 9.05
N ASP A 292 -19.91 -14.99 9.13
CA ASP A 292 -20.51 -16.00 10.01
C ASP A 292 -20.22 -17.44 9.54
N GLU A 293 -20.13 -17.63 8.22
CA GLU A 293 -19.82 -18.91 7.57
C GLU A 293 -18.67 -18.73 6.56
N PRO A 294 -17.41 -18.67 7.03
CA PRO A 294 -16.27 -18.50 6.13
C PRO A 294 -16.07 -19.74 5.24
N GLU A 295 -15.72 -19.54 3.96
CA GLU A 295 -15.42 -20.64 3.02
C GLU A 295 -14.21 -21.46 3.49
N ILE A 296 -13.17 -20.77 3.96
CA ILE A 296 -12.01 -21.39 4.58
C ILE A 296 -11.72 -20.67 5.90
N ALA A 297 -11.60 -21.44 6.99
CA ALA A 297 -11.28 -20.89 8.30
C ALA A 297 -9.94 -20.13 8.27
N PRO A 298 -9.80 -18.99 8.98
CA PRO A 298 -8.56 -18.21 9.00
C PRO A 298 -7.32 -19.03 9.34
N VAL A 299 -7.45 -20.01 10.24
CA VAL A 299 -6.35 -20.90 10.65
C VAL A 299 -5.80 -21.78 9.51
N ILE A 300 -6.55 -21.95 8.42
CA ILE A 300 -6.13 -22.69 7.22
C ILE A 300 -5.69 -21.72 6.10
N ALA A 301 -6.48 -20.67 5.84
CA ALA A 301 -6.21 -19.73 4.76
C ALA A 301 -4.87 -18.99 4.95
N LYS A 302 -4.53 -18.63 6.19
CA LYS A 302 -3.27 -17.94 6.51
C LYS A 302 -2.04 -18.78 6.16
N PRO A 303 -1.87 -20.04 6.65
CA PRO A 303 -0.80 -20.91 6.19
C PRO A 303 -0.74 -21.10 4.67
N LEU A 304 -1.89 -21.18 3.98
CA LEU A 304 -1.93 -21.34 2.54
C LEU A 304 -1.33 -20.15 1.80
N ALA A 305 -1.71 -18.92 2.19
CA ALA A 305 -1.15 -17.69 1.65
C ALA A 305 0.35 -17.57 1.95
N MET A 306 0.74 -17.86 3.20
CA MET A 306 2.14 -17.84 3.65
C MET A 306 3.01 -18.83 2.89
N MET A 307 2.49 -20.04 2.66
CA MET A 307 3.15 -21.09 1.88
C MET A 307 3.34 -20.60 0.45
N ALA A 308 2.30 -20.06 -0.19
CA ALA A 308 2.40 -19.57 -1.55
C ALA A 308 3.46 -18.46 -1.73
N ILE A 309 3.54 -17.48 -0.82
CA ILE A 309 4.60 -16.46 -0.86
C ILE A 309 5.99 -17.11 -0.68
N THR A 310 6.14 -17.89 0.39
CA THR A 310 7.45 -18.43 0.83
C THR A 310 8.00 -19.43 -0.18
N GLU A 311 7.17 -20.37 -0.63
CA GLU A 311 7.54 -21.43 -1.57
C GLU A 311 7.85 -20.85 -2.95
N THR A 312 7.07 -19.89 -3.45
CA THR A 312 7.35 -19.23 -4.74
C THR A 312 8.68 -18.48 -4.69
N TYR A 313 8.90 -17.75 -3.59
CA TYR A 313 10.14 -17.05 -3.38
C TYR A 313 11.34 -18.01 -3.28
N GLN A 314 11.23 -19.08 -2.48
CA GLN A 314 12.30 -20.07 -2.31
C GLN A 314 12.58 -20.87 -3.58
N ALA A 315 11.55 -21.35 -4.28
CA ALA A 315 11.71 -22.16 -5.49
C ALA A 315 12.42 -21.40 -6.60
N PHE A 316 12.17 -20.09 -6.71
CA PHE A 316 12.91 -19.23 -7.62
C PHE A 316 14.43 -19.28 -7.37
N TRP A 317 14.86 -19.27 -6.11
CA TRP A 317 16.27 -19.35 -5.72
C TRP A 317 16.86 -20.74 -5.89
N VAL A 318 16.10 -21.78 -5.56
CA VAL A 318 16.56 -23.17 -5.64
C VAL A 318 16.65 -23.68 -7.09
N GLY A 319 15.97 -23.02 -8.04
CA GLY A 319 16.04 -23.38 -9.46
C GLY A 319 15.14 -24.55 -9.80
N TYR A 320 13.86 -24.22 -9.94
CA TYR A 320 12.92 -24.97 -10.78
C TYR A 320 12.87 -24.35 -12.18
#